data_AF-A0A1V5IBN2-F1
#
_entry.id   AF-A0A1V5IBN2-F1
#
_cell.length_a   1.000
_cell.length_b   1.000
_cell.length_c   1.000
_cell.angle_alpha   90.00
_cell.angle_beta   90.00
_cell.angle_gamma   90.00
#
_symmetry.space_group_name_H-M   'P 1'
#
loop_
_entity.id
_entity.type
_entity.pdbx_description
1 polymer ?
#
loop_
_entity_poly.entity_id
_entity_poly.type
_entity_poly.pdbx_seq_one_letter_code
_entity_poly.pdbx_strand_id
1 'polypeptide(L)'
;MMNIRAGLFADGIASTIGGLIGGMGQTGSSSNIGLSIATRATSRYIGFVTGGILIGLAFLPALAIVFLLMPGPVIGGSLIYVAGFIIVGGIQMITTRMLDSRKIFVIGISFIFGLSVYLIPGAYEGVPGFISPVFDSALSLATVIAIVLNLVMRLGIKKKVTTTIDPVSRISDQIFLFMERQGEIWAARKEVIHQMAMALTEACELITDHQLASGPVSVTVSFDEFNLDAGISYEGSPLPLPDKRPSEEEILTDPSGLVKLGAFLIKGYADKVTSVSSGSRATLNIHMEH
;
A
#
# COMPACT_ATOMS: atom_id res chain seq x y z
N MET A 1 4.06 4.43 -14.11
CA MET A 1 4.76 5.65 -13.62
C MET A 1 4.40 6.96 -14.35
N MET A 2 4.06 6.95 -15.66
CA MET A 2 3.86 8.21 -16.43
C MET A 2 2.71 9.10 -15.89
N ASN A 3 1.64 8.49 -15.37
CA ASN A 3 0.47 9.21 -14.87
C ASN A 3 0.72 9.97 -13.54
N ILE A 4 1.54 9.41 -12.65
CA ILE A 4 1.86 10.05 -11.35
C ILE A 4 2.74 11.29 -11.59
N ARG A 5 3.75 11.18 -12.45
CA ARG A 5 4.62 12.31 -12.81
C ARG A 5 3.83 13.44 -13.47
N ALA A 6 2.95 13.13 -14.42
CA ALA A 6 2.13 14.12 -15.09
C ALA A 6 1.16 14.81 -14.12
N GLY A 7 0.54 14.04 -13.20
CA GLY A 7 -0.34 14.57 -12.16
C GLY A 7 0.38 15.52 -11.21
N LEU A 8 1.55 15.12 -10.70
CA LEU A 8 2.37 15.96 -9.81
C LEU A 8 2.86 17.24 -10.50
N PHE A 9 3.23 17.14 -11.79
CA PHE A 9 3.63 18.31 -12.58
C PHE A 9 2.47 19.29 -12.79
N ALA A 10 1.27 18.77 -13.07
CA ALA A 10 0.07 19.59 -13.18
C ALA A 10 -0.27 20.30 -11.86
N ASP A 11 -0.13 19.60 -10.73
CA ASP A 11 -0.32 20.15 -9.38
C ASP A 11 0.65 21.31 -9.09
N GLY A 12 1.93 21.12 -9.42
CA GLY A 12 2.96 22.16 -9.30
C GLY A 12 2.69 23.38 -10.18
N ILE A 13 2.25 23.17 -11.43
CA ILE A 13 1.84 24.27 -12.31
C ILE A 13 0.63 25.01 -11.73
N ALA A 14 -0.40 24.30 -11.29
CA ALA A 14 -1.60 24.90 -10.72
C ALA A 14 -1.29 25.73 -9.48
N SER A 15 -0.45 25.21 -8.58
CA SER A 15 0.05 25.93 -7.40
C SER A 15 0.89 27.16 -7.76
N THR A 16 1.75 27.06 -8.78
CA THR A 16 2.57 28.19 -9.24
C THR A 16 1.71 29.31 -9.83
N ILE A 17 0.78 28.96 -10.72
CA ILE A 17 -0.18 29.91 -11.29
C ILE A 17 -1.02 30.53 -10.18
N GLY A 18 -1.50 29.71 -9.25
CA GLY A 18 -2.25 30.15 -8.06
C GLY A 18 -1.48 31.19 -7.25
N GLY A 19 -0.21 30.95 -6.96
CA GLY A 19 0.64 31.91 -6.27
C GLY A 19 0.88 33.20 -7.07
N LEU A 20 1.07 33.11 -8.39
CA LEU A 20 1.28 34.27 -9.27
C LEU A 20 0.06 35.20 -9.35
N ILE A 21 -1.15 34.65 -9.26
CA ILE A 21 -2.40 35.42 -9.24
C ILE A 21 -2.81 35.87 -7.83
N GLY A 22 -1.95 35.67 -6.82
CA GLY A 22 -2.19 36.07 -5.43
C GLY A 22 -3.05 35.09 -4.62
N GLY A 23 -3.28 33.88 -5.13
CA GLY A 23 -3.96 32.79 -4.45
C GLY A 23 -3.03 31.92 -3.60
N MET A 24 -3.61 30.91 -2.95
CA MET A 24 -2.88 29.89 -2.19
C MET A 24 -2.55 28.67 -3.05
N GLY A 25 -1.48 27.96 -2.71
CA GLY A 25 -1.13 26.67 -3.32
C GLY A 25 -2.30 25.69 -3.27
N GLN A 26 -2.53 24.99 -4.37
CA GLN A 26 -3.61 24.03 -4.52
C GLN A 26 -3.05 22.63 -4.63
N THR A 27 -3.74 21.66 -4.04
CA THR A 27 -3.42 20.24 -4.16
C THR A 27 -4.65 19.47 -4.62
N GLY A 28 -4.44 18.34 -5.30
CA GLY A 28 -5.51 17.40 -5.62
C GLY A 28 -6.36 17.02 -4.41
N SER A 29 -7.69 17.10 -4.55
CA SER A 29 -8.65 16.78 -3.48
C SER A 29 -8.97 15.27 -3.45
N SER A 30 -8.70 14.62 -2.31
CA SER A 30 -9.07 13.22 -2.07
C SER A 30 -10.58 12.99 -2.02
N SER A 31 -11.37 13.99 -1.62
CA SER A 31 -12.84 13.92 -1.61
C SER A 31 -13.41 13.74 -3.02
N ASN A 32 -12.79 14.36 -4.04
CA ASN A 32 -13.22 14.21 -5.43
C ASN A 32 -12.96 12.81 -5.98
N ILE A 33 -11.89 12.13 -5.50
CA ILE A 33 -11.59 10.74 -5.84
C ILE A 33 -12.69 9.83 -5.27
N GLY A 34 -13.07 10.04 -4.00
CA GLY A 34 -14.16 9.29 -3.36
C GLY A 34 -15.49 9.43 -4.09
N LEU A 35 -15.83 10.65 -4.53
CA LEU A 35 -17.04 10.91 -5.32
C LEU A 35 -17.02 10.17 -6.66
N SER A 36 -15.86 10.12 -7.34
CA SER A 36 -15.72 9.42 -8.61
C SER A 36 -15.91 7.90 -8.46
N ILE A 37 -15.43 7.33 -7.35
CA ILE A 37 -15.64 5.91 -7.03
C ILE A 37 -17.14 5.63 -6.78
N ALA A 38 -17.81 6.50 -6.02
CA ALA A 38 -19.23 6.34 -5.70
C ALA A 38 -20.15 6.49 -6.93
N THR A 39 -19.87 7.48 -7.78
CA THR A 39 -20.66 7.78 -8.99
C THR A 39 -20.27 6.94 -10.20
N ARG A 40 -19.12 6.24 -10.13
CA ARG A 40 -18.47 5.55 -11.26
C ARG A 40 -18.22 6.45 -12.48
N ALA A 41 -18.21 7.77 -12.27
CA ALA A 41 -18.00 8.76 -13.31
C ALA A 41 -16.55 9.28 -13.24
N THR A 42 -15.71 8.82 -14.16
CA THR A 42 -14.26 9.15 -14.22
C THR A 42 -13.89 9.98 -15.46
N SER A 43 -14.89 10.49 -16.19
CA SER A 43 -14.66 11.23 -17.44
C SER A 43 -13.94 12.56 -17.22
N ARG A 44 -12.83 12.79 -17.94
CA ARG A 44 -12.09 14.06 -17.95
C ARG A 44 -12.93 15.28 -18.32
N TYR A 45 -13.99 15.09 -19.11
CA TYR A 45 -14.89 16.18 -19.51
C TYR A 45 -15.64 16.76 -18.33
N ILE A 46 -15.98 15.94 -17.33
CA ILE A 46 -16.63 16.41 -16.10
C ILE A 46 -15.70 17.41 -15.40
N GLY A 47 -14.41 17.06 -15.28
CA GLY A 47 -13.40 17.95 -14.69
C GLY A 47 -13.26 19.28 -15.43
N PHE A 48 -13.16 19.26 -16.77
CA PHE A 48 -13.05 20.49 -17.57
C PHE A 48 -14.30 21.39 -17.46
N VAL A 49 -15.49 20.80 -17.52
CA VAL A 49 -16.74 21.56 -17.40
C VAL A 49 -16.89 22.15 -16.00
N THR A 50 -16.64 21.36 -14.95
CA THR A 50 -16.68 21.87 -13.57
C THR A 50 -15.64 22.97 -13.35
N GLY A 51 -14.42 22.82 -13.84
CA GLY A 51 -13.39 23.86 -13.77
C GLY A 51 -13.81 25.16 -14.45
N GLY A 52 -14.39 25.07 -15.66
CA GLY A 52 -14.93 26.22 -16.37
C GLY A 52 -16.07 26.90 -15.62
N ILE A 53 -16.98 26.13 -15.02
CA ILE A 53 -18.06 26.66 -14.17
C ILE A 53 -17.45 27.40 -12.97
N LEU A 54 -16.50 26.80 -12.25
CA LEU A 54 -15.87 27.43 -11.08
C LEU A 54 -15.15 28.73 -11.44
N ILE A 55 -14.46 28.78 -12.59
CA ILE A 55 -13.86 30.02 -13.11
C ILE A 55 -14.95 31.06 -13.36
N GLY A 56 -16.04 30.70 -14.04
CA GLY A 56 -17.16 31.61 -14.27
C GLY A 56 -17.80 32.13 -12.98
N LEU A 57 -17.97 31.25 -11.99
CA LEU A 57 -18.50 31.60 -10.68
C LEU A 57 -17.56 32.52 -9.89
N ALA A 58 -16.24 32.40 -10.08
CA ALA A 58 -15.26 33.27 -9.41
C ALA A 58 -15.41 34.76 -9.82
N PHE A 59 -15.96 35.03 -11.00
CA PHE A 59 -16.25 36.40 -11.46
C PHE A 59 -17.63 36.91 -11.03
N LEU A 60 -18.44 36.11 -10.31
CA LEU A 60 -19.75 36.52 -9.83
C LEU A 60 -19.68 37.06 -8.39
N PRO A 61 -19.75 38.39 -8.19
CA PRO A 61 -19.66 38.98 -6.85
C PRO A 61 -20.84 38.59 -5.94
N ALA A 62 -21.99 38.22 -6.52
CA ALA A 62 -23.15 37.75 -5.78
C ALA A 62 -22.83 36.52 -4.92
N LEU A 63 -21.98 35.61 -5.40
CA LEU A 63 -21.56 34.44 -4.62
C LEU A 63 -20.69 34.83 -3.44
N ALA A 64 -19.76 35.77 -3.63
CA ALA A 64 -18.92 36.28 -2.54
C ALA A 64 -19.78 36.87 -1.41
N ILE A 65 -20.84 37.60 -1.75
CA ILE A 65 -21.79 38.16 -0.77
C ILE A 65 -22.52 37.06 0.01
N VAL A 66 -22.93 35.96 -0.64
CA VAL A 66 -23.57 34.83 0.05
C VAL A 66 -22.63 34.21 1.10
N PHE A 67 -21.34 34.04 0.79
CA PHE A 67 -20.38 33.53 1.76
C PHE A 67 -20.13 34.51 2.91
N LEU A 68 -20.12 35.81 2.65
CA LEU A 68 -19.95 36.84 3.69
C LEU A 68 -21.16 36.95 4.63
N LEU A 69 -22.37 36.69 4.13
CA LEU A 69 -23.61 36.69 4.91
C LEU A 69 -23.86 35.37 5.65
N MET A 70 -23.01 34.36 5.47
CA MET A 70 -23.21 33.04 6.05
C MET A 70 -23.13 33.11 7.58
N PRO A 71 -24.15 32.63 8.32
CA PRO A 71 -24.12 32.64 9.77
C PRO A 71 -22.94 31.84 10.31
N GLY A 72 -22.29 32.37 11.36
CA GLY A 72 -21.17 31.69 12.04
C GLY A 72 -21.44 30.21 12.39
N PRO A 73 -22.65 29.83 12.88
CA PRO A 73 -22.97 28.43 13.15
C PRO A 73 -22.87 27.51 11.92
N VAL A 74 -23.19 28.01 10.72
CA VAL A 74 -23.12 27.22 9.47
C VAL A 74 -21.66 27.01 9.05
N ILE A 75 -20.84 28.07 9.16
CA ILE A 75 -19.39 28.00 8.90
C ILE A 75 -18.73 27.05 9.91
N GLY A 76 -19.10 27.13 11.20
CA GLY A 76 -18.60 26.22 12.23
C GLY A 76 -18.95 24.76 11.93
N GLY A 77 -20.21 24.50 11.54
CA GLY A 77 -20.65 23.15 11.16
C GLY A 77 -19.89 22.58 9.97
N SER A 78 -19.63 23.38 8.94
CA SER A 78 -18.87 22.94 7.77
C SER A 78 -17.39 22.68 8.10
N LEU A 79 -16.77 23.51 8.94
CA LEU A 79 -15.39 23.30 9.40
C LEU A 79 -15.24 22.01 10.22
N ILE A 80 -16.17 21.73 11.14
CA ILE A 80 -16.16 20.48 11.92
C ILE A 80 -16.33 19.27 11.01
N TYR A 81 -17.25 19.33 10.04
CA TYR A 81 -17.45 18.26 9.06
C TYR A 81 -16.17 17.98 8.26
N VAL A 82 -15.54 19.03 7.70
CA VAL A 82 -14.31 18.90 6.93
C VAL A 82 -13.16 18.36 7.79
N ALA A 83 -13.00 18.87 9.01
CA ALA A 83 -11.98 18.39 9.94
C ALA A 83 -12.18 16.90 10.27
N GLY A 84 -13.41 16.48 10.58
CA GLY A 84 -13.74 15.08 10.85
C GLY A 84 -13.44 14.16 9.65
N PHE A 85 -13.81 14.60 8.44
CA PHE A 85 -13.54 13.85 7.22
C PHE A 85 -12.04 13.69 6.96
N ILE A 86 -11.25 14.76 7.14
CA ILE A 86 -9.79 14.73 6.99
C ILE A 86 -9.15 13.79 8.02
N ILE A 87 -9.57 13.84 9.28
CA ILE A 87 -9.06 12.97 10.35
C ILE A 87 -9.34 11.50 10.00
N VAL A 88 -10.57 11.15 9.65
CA VAL A 88 -10.95 9.78 9.30
C VAL A 88 -10.20 9.31 8.05
N GLY A 89 -10.09 10.16 7.02
CA GLY A 89 -9.30 9.86 5.82
C GLY A 89 -7.82 9.61 6.13
N GLY A 90 -7.24 10.39 7.04
CA GLY A 90 -5.87 10.17 7.53
C GLY A 90 -5.72 8.84 8.27
N ILE A 91 -6.66 8.48 9.14
CA ILE A 91 -6.67 7.18 9.84
C ILE A 91 -6.77 6.04 8.84
N GLN A 92 -7.70 6.12 7.86
CA GLN A 92 -7.83 5.10 6.81
C GLN A 92 -6.52 4.90 6.04
N MET A 93 -5.84 6.00 5.69
CA MET A 93 -4.54 5.96 5.02
C MET A 93 -3.47 5.28 5.90
N ILE A 94 -3.40 5.63 7.18
CA ILE A 94 -2.49 5.00 8.15
C ILE A 94 -2.75 3.50 8.28
N THR A 95 -4.02 3.10 8.34
CA THR A 95 -4.44 1.69 8.52
C THR A 95 -4.40 0.84 7.26
N THR A 96 -4.01 1.42 6.12
CA THR A 96 -3.86 0.66 4.86
C THR A 96 -2.74 -0.39 4.94
N ARG A 97 -1.76 -0.17 5.83
CA ARG A 97 -0.72 -1.16 6.19
C ARG A 97 -0.99 -1.69 7.59
N MET A 98 -0.55 -2.91 7.90
CA MET A 98 -0.69 -3.46 9.25
C MET A 98 0.03 -2.59 10.27
N LEU A 99 -0.65 -2.23 11.37
CA LEU A 99 -0.07 -1.47 12.46
C LEU A 99 0.66 -2.41 13.41
N ASP A 100 1.99 -2.43 13.32
CA ASP A 100 2.87 -3.11 14.27
C ASP A 100 3.28 -2.14 15.40
N SER A 101 3.89 -2.67 16.46
CA SER A 101 4.36 -1.84 17.58
C SER A 101 5.27 -0.69 17.14
N ARG A 102 6.08 -0.88 16.08
CA ARG A 102 6.96 0.17 15.55
C ARG A 102 6.18 1.29 14.88
N LYS A 103 5.23 0.98 14.00
CA LYS A 103 4.38 2.02 13.39
C LYS A 103 3.54 2.74 14.42
N ILE A 104 2.94 2.01 15.36
CA ILE A 104 2.14 2.62 16.44
C ILE A 104 3.00 3.64 17.21
N PHE A 105 4.25 3.29 17.50
CA PHE A 105 5.21 4.20 18.13
C PHE A 105 5.52 5.43 17.26
N VAL A 106 5.86 5.24 15.98
CA VAL A 106 6.13 6.33 15.04
C VAL A 106 4.93 7.27 14.92
N ILE A 107 3.74 6.72 14.67
CA ILE A 107 2.49 7.49 14.50
C ILE A 107 2.16 8.24 15.77
N GLY A 108 2.15 7.55 16.92
CA GLY A 108 1.78 8.14 18.20
C GLY A 108 2.70 9.29 18.60
N ILE A 109 4.01 9.10 18.52
CA ILE A 109 4.98 10.15 18.87
C ILE A 109 4.87 11.32 17.92
N SER A 110 4.83 11.07 16.61
CA SER A 110 4.72 12.14 15.61
C SER A 110 3.45 12.97 15.80
N PHE A 111 2.33 12.31 16.13
CA PHE A 111 1.06 12.98 16.38
C PHE A 111 1.10 13.85 17.65
N ILE A 112 1.68 13.35 18.75
CA ILE A 112 1.84 14.11 19.98
C ILE A 112 2.78 15.31 19.79
N PHE A 113 3.90 15.13 19.08
CA PHE A 113 4.79 16.24 18.74
C PHE A 113 4.10 17.28 17.87
N GLY A 114 3.31 16.88 16.87
CA GLY A 114 2.49 17.82 16.10
C GLY A 114 1.54 18.64 16.98
N LEU A 115 0.79 17.96 17.85
CA LEU A 115 -0.15 18.63 18.77
C LEU A 115 0.54 19.55 19.78
N SER A 116 1.77 19.23 20.17
CA SER A 116 2.52 20.03 21.16
C SER A 116 2.71 21.48 20.74
N VAL A 117 2.76 21.78 19.44
CA VAL A 117 2.85 23.16 18.90
C VAL A 117 1.69 24.03 19.38
N TYR A 118 0.48 23.44 19.49
CA TYR A 118 -0.70 24.16 19.96
C TYR A 118 -0.94 24.00 21.46
N LEU A 119 -0.56 22.86 22.04
CA LEU A 119 -0.78 22.57 23.46
C LEU A 119 0.22 23.25 24.39
N ILE A 120 1.43 23.54 23.91
CA ILE A 120 2.51 24.15 24.70
C ILE A 120 3.08 25.36 23.93
N PRO A 121 2.39 26.51 23.93
CA PRO A 121 2.91 27.73 23.33
C PRO A 121 4.27 28.10 23.92
N GLY A 122 5.25 28.40 23.07
CA GLY A 122 6.60 28.77 23.49
C GLY A 122 7.58 27.61 23.69
N ALA A 123 7.15 26.35 23.53
CA ALA A 123 8.03 25.18 23.70
C ALA A 123 9.25 25.17 22.77
N TYR A 124 9.18 25.87 21.63
CA TYR A 124 10.19 25.85 20.56
C TYR A 124 10.88 27.20 20.35
N GLU A 125 10.79 28.14 21.29
CA GLU A 125 11.39 29.49 21.15
C GLU A 125 12.93 29.49 21.10
N GLY A 126 13.59 28.46 21.63
CA GLY A 126 15.05 28.33 21.60
C GLY A 126 15.62 27.75 20.30
N VAL A 127 14.77 27.52 19.29
CA VAL A 127 15.15 26.84 18.06
C VAL A 127 15.87 27.80 17.10
N PRO A 128 16.99 27.39 16.45
CA PRO A 128 17.68 28.23 15.47
C PRO A 128 16.76 28.68 14.33
N GLY A 129 16.85 29.96 13.94
CA GLY A 129 15.96 30.56 12.95
C GLY A 129 15.88 29.84 11.61
N PHE A 130 16.93 29.10 11.21
CA PHE A 130 16.91 28.31 9.98
C PHE A 130 15.94 27.12 10.00
N ILE A 131 15.67 26.53 11.18
CA ILE A 131 14.75 25.38 11.32
C ILE A 131 13.42 25.76 11.97
N SER A 132 13.27 27.00 12.47
CA SER A 132 12.03 27.53 13.05
C SER A 132 10.76 27.22 12.22
N PRO A 133 10.76 27.33 10.87
CA PRO A 133 9.55 27.08 10.08
C PRO A 133 8.97 25.66 10.23
N VAL A 134 9.79 24.68 10.62
CA VAL A 134 9.34 23.31 10.88
C VAL A 134 8.55 23.22 12.18
N PHE A 135 8.90 24.04 13.16
CA PHE A 135 8.30 24.04 14.50
C PHE A 135 7.09 24.99 14.60
N ASP A 136 6.93 25.91 13.65
CA ASP A 136 5.79 26.83 13.57
C ASP A 136 4.48 26.14 13.15
N SER A 137 4.56 24.97 12.52
CA SER A 137 3.40 24.22 12.03
C SER A 137 3.34 22.82 12.62
N ALA A 138 2.22 22.51 13.29
CA ALA A 138 1.92 21.18 13.80
C ALA A 138 2.05 20.07 12.73
N LEU A 139 1.60 20.36 11.49
CA LEU A 139 1.70 19.42 10.38
C LEU A 139 3.16 19.21 9.97
N SER A 140 3.95 20.28 9.90
CA SER A 140 5.36 20.19 9.50
C SER A 140 6.15 19.38 10.53
N LEU A 141 6.01 19.72 11.81
CA LEU A 141 6.70 19.02 12.89
C LEU A 141 6.32 17.54 12.96
N ALA A 142 5.02 17.21 12.91
CA ALA A 142 4.57 15.82 12.88
C ALA A 142 5.18 15.06 11.69
N THR A 143 5.21 15.67 10.51
CA THR A 143 5.76 15.05 9.29
C THR A 143 7.25 14.76 9.43
N VAL A 144 8.03 15.72 9.90
CA VAL A 144 9.48 15.55 10.08
C VAL A 144 9.79 14.48 11.12
N ILE A 145 9.10 14.50 12.26
CA ILE A 145 9.26 13.48 13.30
C ILE A 145 8.88 12.09 12.77
N ALA A 146 7.80 11.98 12.00
CA ALA A 146 7.37 10.72 11.40
C ALA A 146 8.42 10.17 10.45
N ILE A 147 8.99 11.00 9.57
CA ILE A 147 10.03 10.60 8.62
C ILE A 147 11.29 10.13 9.36
N VAL A 148 11.76 10.91 10.34
CA VAL A 148 12.97 10.60 11.11
C VAL A 148 12.80 9.30 11.89
N LEU A 149 11.71 9.16 12.65
CA LEU A 149 11.44 7.95 13.42
C LEU A 149 11.25 6.73 12.51
N ASN A 150 10.53 6.87 11.40
CA ASN A 150 10.38 5.77 10.45
C ASN A 150 11.73 5.30 9.89
N LEU A 151 12.64 6.23 9.59
CA LEU A 151 13.97 5.90 9.09
C LEU A 151 14.81 5.17 10.14
N VAL A 152 14.80 5.66 11.38
CA VAL A 152 15.52 5.04 12.51
C VAL A 152 14.99 3.63 12.80
N MET A 153 13.66 3.46 12.82
CA MET A 153 13.01 2.17 13.14
C MET A 153 13.19 1.11 12.03
N ARG A 154 13.60 1.52 10.83
CA ARG A 154 13.91 0.62 9.71
C ARG A 154 15.32 0.04 9.72
N LEU A 155 16.24 0.59 10.53
CA LEU A 155 17.60 0.09 10.60
C LEU A 155 17.61 -1.36 11.15
N GLY A 156 18.22 -2.29 10.39
CA GLY A 156 18.44 -3.68 10.83
C GLY A 156 17.35 -4.70 10.47
N ILE A 157 16.31 -4.34 9.71
CA ILE A 157 15.31 -5.32 9.25
C ILE A 157 15.90 -6.17 8.12
N LYS A 158 15.97 -7.49 8.31
CA LYS A 158 16.39 -8.43 7.25
C LYS A 158 15.30 -8.50 6.18
N LYS A 159 15.66 -8.16 4.94
CA LYS A 159 14.76 -8.19 3.77
C LYS A 159 14.44 -9.60 3.26
N LYS A 160 15.18 -10.63 3.68
CA LYS A 160 15.05 -12.00 3.18
C LYS A 160 15.10 -12.98 4.36
N VAL A 161 14.11 -13.86 4.45
CA VAL A 161 13.96 -14.85 5.52
C VAL A 161 13.61 -16.20 4.90
N THR A 162 14.27 -17.26 5.38
CA THR A 162 14.04 -18.64 4.93
C THR A 162 13.50 -19.46 6.10
N THR A 163 12.48 -20.26 5.84
CA THR A 163 11.94 -21.28 6.74
C THR A 163 11.92 -22.62 6.04
N THR A 164 12.02 -23.71 6.80
CA THR A 164 11.85 -25.07 6.29
C THR A 164 10.45 -25.55 6.67
N ILE A 165 9.73 -26.13 5.73
CA ILE A 165 8.39 -26.67 5.94
C ILE A 165 8.53 -28.13 6.36
N ASP A 166 7.91 -28.48 7.48
CA ASP A 166 7.81 -29.87 7.92
C ASP A 166 6.61 -30.54 7.23
N PRO A 167 6.82 -31.59 6.41
CA PRO A 167 5.75 -32.27 5.68
C PRO A 167 4.78 -33.06 6.58
N VAL A 168 5.10 -33.30 7.85
CA VAL A 168 4.24 -34.08 8.77
C VAL A 168 3.15 -33.22 9.42
N SER A 169 3.37 -31.92 9.53
CA SER A 169 2.40 -30.99 10.13
C SER A 169 1.62 -30.22 9.05
N ARG A 170 0.49 -29.61 9.43
CA ARG A 170 -0.35 -28.86 8.47
C ARG A 170 0.45 -27.76 7.78
N ILE A 171 0.72 -27.94 6.49
CA ILE A 171 1.50 -27.03 5.65
C ILE A 171 0.86 -25.64 5.60
N SER A 172 -0.47 -25.60 5.45
CA SER A 172 -1.27 -24.37 5.45
C SER A 172 -1.08 -23.53 6.71
N ASP A 173 -1.17 -24.15 7.89
CA ASP A 173 -0.99 -23.46 9.17
C ASP A 173 0.45 -22.90 9.32
N GLN A 174 1.46 -23.68 8.93
CA GLN A 174 2.86 -23.24 8.97
C GLN A 174 3.12 -22.03 8.06
N ILE A 175 2.65 -22.10 6.80
CA ILE A 175 2.85 -21.05 5.81
C ILE A 175 2.06 -19.80 6.19
N PHE A 176 0.81 -19.95 6.63
CA PHE A 176 -0.01 -18.83 7.05
C PHE A 176 0.63 -18.09 8.23
N LEU A 177 1.02 -18.81 9.30
CA LEU A 177 1.67 -18.21 10.47
C LEU A 177 3.03 -17.57 10.12
N PHE A 178 3.81 -18.21 9.24
CA PHE A 178 5.08 -17.67 8.78
C PHE A 178 4.87 -16.35 8.01
N MET A 179 3.94 -16.35 7.05
CA MET A 179 3.64 -15.19 6.22
C MET A 179 2.98 -14.06 7.01
N GLU A 180 2.09 -14.36 7.95
CA GLU A 180 1.49 -13.38 8.85
C GLU A 180 2.58 -12.71 9.70
N ARG A 181 3.46 -13.50 10.32
CA ARG A 181 4.58 -12.98 11.12
C ARG A 181 5.55 -12.13 10.29
N GLN A 182 5.93 -12.58 9.09
CA GLN A 182 6.80 -11.77 8.22
C GLN A 182 6.09 -10.51 7.72
N GLY A 183 4.80 -10.60 7.39
CA GLY A 183 3.96 -9.48 6.98
C GLY A 183 3.88 -8.39 8.05
N GLU A 184 3.82 -8.77 9.33
CA GLU A 184 3.90 -7.85 10.47
C GLU A 184 5.26 -7.16 10.55
N ILE A 185 6.35 -7.94 10.56
CA ILE A 185 7.73 -7.43 10.64
C ILE A 185 8.04 -6.47 9.49
N TRP A 186 7.58 -6.80 8.28
CA TRP A 186 7.83 -6.03 7.07
C TRP A 186 6.82 -4.95 6.78
N ALA A 187 5.80 -4.78 7.63
CA ALA A 187 4.79 -3.75 7.42
C ALA A 187 4.04 -3.89 6.08
N ALA A 188 3.82 -5.11 5.61
CA ALA A 188 3.22 -5.35 4.31
C ALA A 188 1.68 -5.18 4.34
N ARG A 189 1.07 -4.98 3.16
CA ARG A 189 -0.39 -4.93 2.96
C ARG A 189 -0.95 -6.32 3.24
N LYS A 190 -2.02 -6.38 4.03
CA LYS A 190 -2.67 -7.64 4.43
C LYS A 190 -3.07 -8.50 3.24
N GLU A 191 -3.65 -7.86 2.23
CA GLU A 191 -4.13 -8.53 1.02
C GLU A 191 -3.00 -9.26 0.27
N VAL A 192 -1.87 -8.59 0.05
CA VAL A 192 -0.71 -9.18 -0.65
C VAL A 192 -0.09 -10.32 0.16
N ILE A 193 0.01 -10.18 1.49
CA ILE A 193 0.51 -11.25 2.36
C ILE A 193 -0.43 -12.46 2.33
N HIS A 194 -1.74 -12.24 2.36
CA HIS A 194 -2.72 -13.31 2.30
C HIS A 194 -2.70 -14.01 0.94
N GLN A 195 -2.64 -13.27 -0.17
CA GLN A 195 -2.50 -13.84 -1.52
C GLN A 195 -1.22 -14.65 -1.66
N MET A 196 -0.10 -14.16 -1.15
CA MET A 196 1.17 -14.89 -1.14
C MET A 196 1.10 -16.15 -0.27
N ALA A 197 0.47 -16.08 0.91
CA ALA A 197 0.26 -17.26 1.76
C ALA A 197 -0.58 -18.33 1.06
N MET A 198 -1.65 -17.94 0.36
CA MET A 198 -2.48 -18.85 -0.44
C MET A 198 -1.68 -19.48 -1.57
N ALA A 199 -0.92 -18.68 -2.34
CA ALA A 199 -0.09 -19.16 -3.44
C ALA A 199 1.01 -20.13 -2.97
N LEU A 200 1.66 -19.83 -1.84
CA LEU A 200 2.68 -20.70 -1.26
C LEU A 200 2.10 -22.00 -0.69
N THR A 201 0.91 -21.94 -0.09
CA THR A 201 0.21 -23.13 0.42
C THR A 201 -0.12 -24.08 -0.71
N GLU A 202 -0.80 -23.60 -1.75
CA GLU A 202 -1.14 -24.38 -2.94
C GLU A 202 0.13 -24.97 -3.57
N ALA A 203 1.19 -24.17 -3.72
CA ALA A 203 2.44 -24.65 -4.31
C ALA A 203 3.12 -25.74 -3.47
N CYS A 204 3.18 -25.57 -2.15
CA CYS A 204 3.81 -26.56 -1.27
C CYS A 204 2.99 -27.85 -1.17
N GLU A 205 1.66 -27.77 -1.16
CA GLU A 205 0.77 -28.93 -1.21
C GLU A 205 0.95 -29.69 -2.53
N LEU A 206 0.96 -29.01 -3.67
CA LEU A 206 1.21 -29.66 -4.97
C LEU A 206 2.58 -30.35 -5.03
N ILE A 207 3.63 -29.73 -4.47
CA ILE A 207 4.98 -30.30 -4.46
C ILE A 207 5.05 -31.53 -3.56
N THR A 208 4.36 -31.52 -2.42
CA THR A 208 4.44 -32.57 -1.40
C THR A 208 3.50 -33.74 -1.73
N ASP A 209 2.24 -33.46 -2.05
CA ASP A 209 1.20 -34.47 -2.27
C ASP A 209 1.44 -35.28 -3.56
N HIS A 210 2.02 -34.65 -4.58
CA HIS A 210 2.38 -35.32 -5.83
C HIS A 210 3.83 -35.83 -5.86
N GLN A 211 4.50 -35.91 -4.70
CA GLN A 211 5.84 -36.49 -4.55
C GLN A 211 6.90 -35.87 -5.48
N LEU A 212 6.76 -34.58 -5.81
CA LEU A 212 7.74 -33.86 -6.62
C LEU A 212 9.02 -33.57 -5.82
N ALA A 213 8.90 -33.47 -4.50
CA ALA A 213 10.03 -33.33 -3.58
C ALA A 213 10.46 -34.67 -2.98
N SER A 214 11.77 -34.93 -3.00
CA SER A 214 12.40 -36.09 -2.35
C SER A 214 13.01 -35.77 -0.97
N GLY A 215 12.88 -34.52 -0.50
CA GLY A 215 13.49 -34.02 0.73
C GLY A 215 12.77 -32.80 1.30
N PRO A 216 13.34 -32.13 2.32
CA PRO A 216 12.69 -31.00 2.98
C PRO A 216 12.49 -29.82 2.02
N VAL A 217 11.29 -29.22 2.07
CA VAL A 217 10.93 -28.07 1.26
C VAL A 217 11.30 -26.79 2.02
N SER A 218 12.10 -25.93 1.40
CA SER A 218 12.48 -24.64 1.97
C SER A 218 11.72 -23.50 1.30
N VAL A 219 11.11 -22.64 2.10
CA VAL A 219 10.40 -21.45 1.65
C VAL A 219 11.20 -20.24 2.05
N THR A 220 11.59 -19.44 1.06
CA THR A 220 12.33 -18.20 1.24
C THR A 220 11.47 -17.04 0.76
N VAL A 221 11.29 -16.03 1.59
CA VAL A 221 10.51 -14.85 1.22
C VAL A 221 11.37 -13.61 1.40
N SER A 222 11.24 -12.66 0.49
CA SER A 222 11.87 -11.37 0.57
C SER A 222 10.93 -10.22 0.24
N PHE A 223 11.17 -9.09 0.89
CA PHE A 223 10.37 -7.88 0.73
C PHE A 223 11.28 -6.65 0.62
N ASP A 224 11.04 -5.83 -0.40
CA ASP A 224 11.82 -4.61 -0.66
C ASP A 224 11.00 -3.31 -0.62
N GLU A 225 9.78 -3.37 -0.09
CA GLU A 225 8.74 -2.30 -0.03
C GLU A 225 7.80 -2.25 -1.21
N PHE A 226 8.26 -2.61 -2.41
CA PHE A 226 7.48 -2.57 -3.64
C PHE A 226 7.21 -3.95 -4.21
N ASN A 227 8.02 -4.93 -3.84
CA ASN A 227 7.94 -6.30 -4.33
C ASN A 227 7.95 -7.25 -3.13
N LEU A 228 7.06 -8.24 -3.21
CA LEU A 228 7.07 -9.41 -2.35
C LEU A 228 7.43 -10.62 -3.22
N ASP A 229 8.63 -11.14 -2.99
CA ASP A 229 9.15 -12.31 -3.69
C ASP A 229 9.15 -13.51 -2.75
N ALA A 230 8.67 -14.65 -3.23
CA ALA A 230 8.80 -15.91 -2.53
C ALA A 230 9.42 -16.96 -3.44
N GLY A 231 10.24 -17.83 -2.86
CA GLY A 231 10.94 -18.90 -3.52
C GLY A 231 10.78 -20.19 -2.73
N ILE A 232 10.24 -21.22 -3.36
CA ILE A 232 10.17 -22.57 -2.81
C ILE A 232 11.29 -23.38 -3.43
N SER A 233 12.16 -23.97 -2.63
CA SER A 233 13.29 -24.77 -3.11
C SER A 233 13.32 -26.15 -2.46
N TYR A 234 13.44 -27.18 -3.29
CA TYR A 234 13.35 -28.59 -2.91
C TYR A 234 14.19 -29.44 -3.85
N GLU A 235 14.58 -30.64 -3.42
CA GLU A 235 15.20 -31.63 -4.30
C GLU A 235 14.13 -32.45 -5.02
N GLY A 236 14.24 -32.56 -6.35
CA GLY A 236 13.32 -33.33 -7.17
C GLY A 236 12.93 -32.61 -8.47
N SER A 237 11.72 -32.89 -8.95
CA SER A 237 11.27 -32.46 -10.29
C SER A 237 10.61 -31.08 -10.24
N PRO A 238 10.87 -30.19 -11.21
CA PRO A 238 10.27 -28.87 -11.24
C PRO A 238 8.75 -28.96 -11.42
N LEU A 239 8.01 -28.11 -10.71
CA LEU A 239 6.57 -27.98 -10.88
C LEU A 239 6.27 -27.50 -12.31
N PRO A 240 5.47 -28.23 -13.10
CA PRO A 240 5.13 -27.83 -14.47
C PRO A 240 4.17 -26.63 -14.44
N LEU A 241 4.55 -25.54 -15.11
CA LEU A 241 3.74 -24.32 -15.18
C LEU A 241 3.11 -24.19 -16.59
N PRO A 242 1.87 -24.66 -16.80
CA PRO A 242 1.23 -24.58 -18.13
C PRO A 242 0.85 -23.13 -18.48
N ASP A 243 0.89 -22.80 -19.78
CA ASP A 243 0.49 -21.47 -20.28
C ASP A 243 -1.02 -21.31 -20.50
N LYS A 244 -1.73 -22.43 -20.63
CA LYS A 244 -3.17 -22.49 -20.79
C LYS A 244 -3.78 -23.36 -19.71
N ARG A 245 -5.03 -23.06 -19.36
CA ARG A 245 -5.83 -23.91 -18.48
C ARG A 245 -5.95 -25.31 -19.13
N PRO A 246 -5.66 -26.40 -18.39
CA PRO A 246 -5.86 -27.77 -18.89
C PRO A 246 -7.33 -28.03 -19.26
N SER A 247 -7.56 -28.90 -20.23
CA SER A 247 -8.94 -29.28 -20.62
C SER A 247 -9.59 -30.18 -19.57
N GLU A 248 -10.93 -30.23 -19.54
CA GLU A 248 -11.66 -31.12 -18.62
C GLU A 248 -11.27 -32.59 -18.82
N GLU A 249 -11.04 -33.02 -20.06
CA GLU A 249 -10.56 -34.37 -20.37
C GLU A 249 -9.16 -34.63 -19.79
N GLU A 250 -8.22 -33.69 -19.92
CA GLU A 250 -6.87 -33.82 -19.35
C GLU A 250 -6.89 -33.89 -17.83
N ILE A 251 -7.78 -33.13 -17.17
CA ILE A 251 -7.93 -33.13 -15.71
C ILE A 251 -8.47 -34.48 -15.21
N LEU A 252 -9.39 -35.10 -15.95
CA LEU A 252 -10.05 -36.33 -15.54
C LEU A 252 -9.28 -37.60 -15.91
N THR A 253 -8.40 -37.55 -16.91
CA THR A 253 -7.74 -38.74 -17.47
C THR A 253 -6.26 -38.85 -17.16
N ASP A 254 -5.55 -37.74 -16.92
CA ASP A 254 -4.11 -37.73 -16.62
C ASP A 254 -3.89 -37.39 -15.14
N PRO A 255 -3.16 -38.22 -14.36
CA PRO A 255 -2.73 -37.87 -13.01
C PRO A 255 -1.98 -36.53 -12.92
N SER A 256 -1.33 -36.10 -14.01
CA SER A 256 -0.66 -34.80 -14.09
C SER A 256 -1.61 -33.62 -14.40
N GLY A 257 -2.84 -33.89 -14.81
CA GLY A 257 -3.86 -32.89 -15.14
C GLY A 257 -4.26 -32.03 -13.93
N LEU A 258 -4.41 -32.65 -12.76
CA LEU A 258 -4.66 -31.93 -11.50
C LEU A 258 -3.48 -31.05 -11.08
N VAL A 259 -2.25 -31.54 -11.22
CA VAL A 259 -1.01 -30.78 -10.94
C VAL A 259 -0.94 -29.55 -11.83
N LYS A 260 -1.21 -29.71 -13.13
CA LYS A 260 -1.23 -28.62 -14.12
C LYS A 260 -2.33 -27.59 -13.80
N LEU A 261 -3.50 -28.03 -13.32
CA LEU A 261 -4.58 -27.12 -12.93
C LEU A 261 -4.18 -26.28 -11.72
N GLY A 262 -3.68 -26.91 -10.65
CA GLY A 262 -3.21 -26.19 -9.46
C GLY A 262 -2.06 -25.23 -9.79
N ALA A 263 -1.09 -25.67 -10.59
CA ALA A 263 -0.01 -24.83 -11.09
C ALA A 263 -0.49 -23.64 -11.94
N PHE A 264 -1.58 -23.81 -12.70
CA PHE A 264 -2.23 -22.72 -13.43
C PHE A 264 -2.94 -21.74 -12.48
N LEU A 265 -3.61 -22.22 -11.44
CA LEU A 265 -4.28 -21.37 -10.44
C LEU A 265 -3.28 -20.51 -9.65
N ILE A 266 -2.08 -21.01 -9.37
CA ILE A 266 -1.01 -20.23 -8.72
C ILE A 266 -0.65 -18.97 -9.54
N LYS A 267 -0.67 -19.05 -10.88
CA LYS A 267 -0.49 -17.87 -11.75
C LYS A 267 -1.62 -16.85 -11.62
N GLY A 268 -2.79 -17.24 -11.14
CA GLY A 268 -3.91 -16.32 -10.87
C GLY A 268 -3.73 -15.51 -9.59
N TYR A 269 -2.89 -15.96 -8.65
CA TYR A 269 -2.63 -15.27 -7.40
C TYR A 269 -1.44 -14.30 -7.44
N ALA A 270 -0.58 -14.39 -8.46
CA ALA A 270 0.69 -13.67 -8.53
C ALA A 270 0.93 -12.99 -9.89
N ASP A 271 1.67 -11.88 -9.89
CA ASP A 271 2.01 -11.17 -11.13
C ASP A 271 2.95 -11.98 -12.02
N LYS A 272 3.87 -12.75 -11.41
CA LYS A 272 4.80 -13.62 -12.15
C LYS A 272 5.17 -14.86 -11.35
N VAL A 273 5.11 -16.01 -12.02
CA VAL A 273 5.52 -17.31 -11.47
C VAL A 273 6.52 -17.97 -12.42
N THR A 274 7.65 -18.43 -11.89
CA THR A 274 8.68 -19.12 -12.67
C THR A 274 9.15 -20.38 -11.95
N SER A 275 9.37 -21.46 -12.69
CA SER A 275 9.87 -22.73 -12.17
C SER A 275 11.18 -23.04 -12.89
N VAL A 276 12.26 -23.21 -12.12
CA VAL A 276 13.61 -23.43 -12.64
C VAL A 276 14.18 -24.67 -11.97
N SER A 277 14.83 -25.54 -12.74
CA SER A 277 15.62 -26.64 -12.20
C SER A 277 17.11 -26.39 -12.41
N SER A 278 17.92 -26.66 -11.38
CA SER A 278 19.37 -26.62 -11.42
C SER A 278 19.90 -27.91 -10.81
N GLY A 279 20.31 -28.86 -11.66
CA GLY A 279 20.74 -30.19 -11.22
C GLY A 279 19.60 -31.00 -10.60
N SER A 280 19.80 -31.48 -9.37
CA SER A 280 18.78 -32.20 -8.59
C SER A 280 17.79 -31.28 -7.85
N ARG A 281 17.98 -29.96 -7.94
CA ARG A 281 17.21 -28.98 -7.15
C ARG A 281 16.26 -28.18 -8.02
N ALA A 282 14.99 -28.21 -7.67
CA ALA A 282 13.96 -27.38 -8.27
C ALA A 282 13.71 -26.13 -7.41
N THR A 283 13.38 -25.02 -8.07
CA THR A 283 13.01 -23.76 -7.42
C THR A 283 11.81 -23.14 -8.12
N LEU A 284 10.74 -22.89 -7.38
CA LEU A 284 9.58 -22.14 -7.82
C LEU A 284 9.66 -20.72 -7.23
N ASN A 285 9.70 -19.70 -8.07
CA ASN A 285 9.66 -18.29 -7.65
C ASN A 285 8.30 -17.68 -7.98
N ILE A 286 7.73 -16.99 -7.01
CA ILE A 286 6.47 -16.27 -7.05
C ILE A 286 6.77 -14.80 -6.74
N HIS A 287 6.33 -13.90 -7.60
CA HIS A 287 6.53 -12.47 -7.47
C HIS A 287 5.19 -11.75 -7.48
N MET A 288 5.02 -10.83 -6.53
CA MET A 288 3.86 -9.96 -6.41
C MET A 288 4.30 -8.51 -6.24
N GLU A 289 3.68 -7.59 -6.97
CA GLU A 289 3.80 -6.15 -6.74
C GLU A 289 3.01 -5.76 -5.47
N HIS A 290 3.60 -4.89 -4.65
CA HIS A 290 3.06 -4.44 -3.37
C HIS A 290 2.39 -3.08 -3.42
#